data_AF-A0A081RL08-F1
#
_entry.id   AF-A0A081RL08-F1
#
_cell.length_a   1.000
_cell.length_b   1.000
_cell.length_c   1.000
_cell.angle_alpha   90.00
_cell.angle_beta   90.00
_cell.angle_gamma   90.00
#
_symmetry.space_group_name_H-M   'P 1'
#
loop_
_entity.id
_entity.type
_entity.pdbx_description
1 polymer ?
#
loop_
_entity_poly.entity_id
_entity_poly.type
_entity_poly.pdbx_seq_one_letter_code
_entity_poly.pdbx_strand_id
1 'polypeptide(L)'
;MSEETENKQKSMKEHSDKLAKLGMELSKIQFSYKVEEKTSKDYWQKRIEKFEDYNKKALEYYNQIFSLIKVADKEESERFLLRISKFRQLASSLIEIMEKIKENPSIINSKDKQQSQWSREIKNSITEQSNKCLHHERDMNSHFRDFYEKHLKDVLE
;
A
#
# COMPACT_ATOMS: atom_id res chain seq x y z
N MET A 1 11.69 8.59 -36.35
CA MET A 1 11.76 8.53 -34.87
C MET A 1 13.22 8.73 -34.49
N SER A 2 13.52 9.52 -33.45
CA SER A 2 14.90 9.65 -32.96
C SER A 2 15.26 8.44 -32.09
N GLU A 3 16.54 8.04 -32.06
CA GLU A 3 17.04 6.96 -31.17
C GLU A 3 16.65 7.19 -29.70
N GLU A 4 16.59 8.45 -29.25
CA GLU A 4 16.13 8.80 -27.89
C GLU A 4 14.66 8.44 -27.63
N THR A 5 13.80 8.57 -28.64
CA THR A 5 12.39 8.25 -28.52
C THR A 5 12.20 6.73 -28.44
N GLU A 6 12.92 5.98 -29.27
CA GLU A 6 12.88 4.50 -29.27
C GLU A 6 13.43 3.92 -27.96
N ASN A 7 14.51 4.50 -27.42
CA ASN A 7 15.07 4.09 -26.13
C ASN A 7 14.10 4.33 -24.96
N LYS A 8 13.38 5.47 -24.96
CA LYS A 8 12.34 5.74 -23.94
C LYS A 8 11.19 4.74 -24.03
N GLN A 9 10.70 4.46 -25.22
CA GLN A 9 9.62 3.49 -25.43
C GLN A 9 10.00 2.09 -24.95
N LYS A 10 11.23 1.64 -25.26
CA LYS A 10 11.75 0.36 -24.78
C LYS A 10 11.80 0.30 -23.25
N SER A 11 12.32 1.35 -22.61
CA SER A 11 12.37 1.45 -21.15
C SER A 11 10.97 1.42 -20.53
N MET A 12 10.00 2.14 -21.10
CA MET A 12 8.61 2.10 -20.63
C MET A 12 7.99 0.70 -20.73
N LYS A 13 8.23 -0.02 -21.83
CA LYS A 13 7.78 -1.42 -21.99
C LYS A 13 8.38 -2.34 -20.94
N GLU A 14 9.70 -2.29 -20.74
CA GLU A 14 10.37 -3.07 -19.71
C GLU A 14 9.84 -2.78 -18.30
N HIS A 15 9.53 -1.51 -18.02
CA HIS A 15 8.95 -1.14 -16.73
C HIS A 15 7.51 -1.62 -16.58
N SER A 16 6.70 -1.55 -17.64
CA SER A 16 5.32 -2.05 -17.68
C SER A 16 5.26 -3.57 -17.47
N ASP A 17 6.12 -4.35 -18.14
CA ASP A 17 6.16 -5.81 -18.00
C ASP A 17 6.49 -6.26 -16.57
N LYS A 18 7.46 -5.59 -15.94
CA LYS A 18 7.79 -5.82 -14.52
C LYS A 18 6.63 -5.45 -13.61
N LEU A 19 5.94 -4.34 -13.92
CA LEU A 19 4.79 -3.90 -13.14
C LEU A 19 3.63 -4.91 -13.18
N ALA A 20 3.36 -5.49 -14.35
CA ALA A 20 2.35 -6.53 -14.52
C ALA A 20 2.65 -7.77 -13.67
N LYS A 21 3.92 -8.22 -13.65
CA LYS A 21 4.37 -9.34 -12.81
C LYS A 21 4.19 -9.04 -11.31
N LEU A 22 4.61 -7.85 -10.87
CA LEU A 22 4.45 -7.43 -9.47
C LEU A 22 2.97 -7.33 -9.08
N GLY A 23 2.11 -6.84 -9.96
CA GLY A 23 0.66 -6.79 -9.73
C GLY A 23 0.05 -8.20 -9.53
N MET A 24 0.48 -9.17 -10.34
CA MET A 24 0.08 -10.58 -10.17
C MET A 24 0.57 -11.15 -8.83
N GLU A 25 1.83 -10.92 -8.46
CA GLU A 25 2.38 -11.34 -7.16
C GLU A 25 1.60 -10.73 -5.99
N LEU A 26 1.34 -9.42 -6.04
CA LEU A 26 0.60 -8.71 -5.00
C LEU A 26 -0.80 -9.28 -4.81
N SER A 27 -1.50 -9.59 -5.91
CA SER A 27 -2.84 -10.18 -5.87
C SER A 27 -2.90 -11.54 -5.16
N LYS A 28 -1.80 -12.30 -5.14
CA LYS A 28 -1.73 -13.62 -4.49
C LYS A 28 -1.65 -13.53 -2.97
N ILE A 29 -1.18 -12.41 -2.41
CA ILE A 29 -1.01 -12.24 -0.95
C ILE A 29 -2.36 -12.02 -0.25
N GLN A 30 -3.34 -11.43 -0.96
CA GLN A 30 -4.73 -11.25 -0.50
C GLN A 30 -4.83 -10.70 0.94
N PHE A 31 -4.24 -9.54 1.21
CA PHE A 31 -4.40 -8.87 2.50
C PHE A 31 -5.72 -8.09 2.55
N SER A 32 -6.33 -8.00 3.75
CA SER A 32 -7.54 -7.21 3.99
C SER A 32 -7.33 -6.21 5.11
N TYR A 33 -7.59 -4.94 4.80
CA TYR A 33 -7.66 -3.85 5.78
C TYR A 33 -8.87 -3.96 6.72
N LYS A 34 -9.78 -4.90 6.50
CA LYS A 34 -10.86 -5.12 7.46
C LYS A 34 -10.28 -5.58 8.81
N VAL A 35 -10.59 -4.84 9.86
CA VAL A 35 -10.23 -5.17 11.23
C VAL A 35 -11.25 -6.15 11.79
N GLU A 36 -10.78 -7.24 12.39
CA GLU A 36 -11.62 -8.21 13.09
C GLU A 36 -11.36 -8.14 14.60
N GLU A 37 -12.41 -8.27 15.40
CA GLU A 37 -12.32 -8.27 16.86
C GLU A 37 -11.84 -9.62 17.41
N LYS A 38 -10.63 -10.05 17.03
CA LYS A 38 -10.02 -11.28 17.52
C LYS A 38 -9.17 -11.00 18.75
N THR A 39 -9.42 -11.73 19.83
CA THR A 39 -8.68 -11.60 21.10
C THR A 39 -7.52 -12.60 21.22
N SER A 40 -7.03 -13.14 20.11
CA SER A 40 -5.91 -14.09 20.09
C SER A 40 -4.62 -13.38 19.71
N LYS A 41 -3.57 -13.55 20.50
CA LYS A 41 -2.23 -13.03 20.21
C LYS A 41 -1.66 -13.63 18.91
N ASP A 42 -1.88 -14.93 18.69
CA ASP A 42 -1.45 -15.63 17.47
C ASP A 42 -2.10 -15.06 16.21
N TYR A 43 -3.38 -14.66 16.31
CA TYR A 43 -4.06 -13.97 15.20
C TYR A 43 -3.37 -12.65 14.86
N TRP A 44 -3.06 -11.82 15.85
CA TRP A 44 -2.42 -10.52 15.62
C TRP A 44 -1.00 -10.67 15.08
N GLN A 45 -0.23 -11.64 15.58
CA GLN A 45 1.09 -11.97 15.04
C GLN A 45 1.01 -12.32 13.55
N LYS A 46 0.14 -13.28 13.17
CA LYS A 46 -0.06 -13.67 11.77
C LYS A 46 -0.57 -12.53 10.89
N ARG A 47 -1.41 -11.65 11.44
CA ARG A 47 -1.92 -10.48 10.74
C ARG A 47 -0.80 -9.48 10.44
N ILE A 48 0.10 -9.24 11.40
CA ILE A 48 1.26 -8.36 11.23
C ILE A 48 2.19 -8.92 10.16
N GLU A 49 2.58 -10.20 10.26
CA GLU A 49 3.45 -10.87 9.27
C GLU A 49 2.86 -10.77 7.85
N LYS A 50 1.56 -11.10 7.71
CA LYS A 50 0.87 -10.99 6.42
C LYS A 50 0.82 -9.55 5.90
N PHE A 51 0.65 -8.57 6.78
CA PHE A 51 0.66 -7.17 6.40
C PHE A 51 2.06 -6.70 5.96
N GLU A 52 3.10 -7.12 6.65
CA GLU A 52 4.50 -6.80 6.30
C GLU A 52 4.87 -7.37 4.93
N ASP A 53 4.50 -8.63 4.66
CA ASP A 53 4.70 -9.27 3.36
C ASP A 53 3.95 -8.54 2.24
N TYR A 54 2.67 -8.21 2.48
CA TYR A 54 1.86 -7.42 1.55
C TYR A 54 2.49 -6.06 1.29
N ASN A 55 2.84 -5.32 2.35
CA ASN A 55 3.37 -3.96 2.29
C ASN A 55 4.72 -3.92 1.57
N LYS A 56 5.60 -4.89 1.80
CA LYS A 56 6.87 -5.03 1.08
C LYS A 56 6.63 -5.17 -0.43
N LYS A 57 5.70 -6.05 -0.83
CA LYS A 57 5.37 -6.25 -2.24
C LYS A 57 4.63 -5.07 -2.86
N ALA A 58 3.76 -4.40 -2.11
CA ALA A 58 3.12 -3.15 -2.54
C ALA A 58 4.16 -2.04 -2.78
N LEU A 59 5.19 -1.94 -1.93
CA LEU A 59 6.29 -0.99 -2.14
C LEU A 59 7.10 -1.29 -3.41
N GLU A 60 7.41 -2.55 -3.69
CA GLU A 60 8.05 -2.95 -4.95
C GLU A 60 7.20 -2.52 -6.15
N TYR A 61 5.89 -2.78 -6.10
CA TYR A 61 4.93 -2.36 -7.13
C TYR A 61 4.89 -0.84 -7.31
N TYR A 62 4.76 -0.06 -6.23
CA TYR A 62 4.69 1.40 -6.34
C TYR A 62 6.01 2.05 -6.75
N ASN A 63 7.16 1.50 -6.34
CA ASN A 63 8.46 1.96 -6.84
C ASN A 63 8.57 1.72 -8.35
N GLN A 64 8.01 0.62 -8.84
CA GLN A 64 7.98 0.33 -10.27
C GLN A 64 7.08 1.29 -11.05
N ILE A 65 5.93 1.68 -10.48
CA ILE A 65 5.11 2.78 -11.01
C ILE A 65 5.92 4.08 -11.07
N PHE A 66 6.61 4.43 -9.98
CA PHE A 66 7.46 5.62 -9.95
C PHE A 66 8.51 5.60 -11.08
N SER A 67 9.20 4.47 -11.29
CA SER A 67 10.17 4.34 -12.38
C SER A 67 9.51 4.54 -13.75
N LEU A 68 8.33 3.99 -13.96
CA LEU A 68 7.58 4.15 -15.20
C LEU A 68 7.16 5.61 -15.43
N ILE A 69 6.57 6.26 -14.41
CA ILE A 69 6.20 7.68 -14.46
C ILE A 69 7.44 8.52 -14.75
N LYS A 70 8.57 8.28 -14.08
CA LYS A 70 9.81 9.04 -14.25
C LYS A 70 10.34 9.06 -15.70
N VAL A 71 10.15 7.98 -16.46
CA VAL A 71 10.56 7.92 -17.87
C VAL A 71 9.67 8.82 -18.75
N ALA A 72 8.39 8.96 -18.40
CA ALA A 72 7.41 9.76 -19.14
C ALA A 72 7.36 11.24 -18.67
N ASP A 73 7.32 11.46 -17.36
CA ASP A 73 7.18 12.75 -16.70
C ASP A 73 7.94 12.77 -15.37
N LYS A 74 9.00 13.58 -15.31
CA LYS A 74 9.84 13.70 -14.11
C LYS A 74 9.11 14.42 -12.97
N GLU A 75 8.35 15.48 -13.25
CA GLU A 75 7.68 16.26 -12.21
C GLU A 75 6.60 15.41 -11.53
N GLU A 76 5.80 14.69 -12.32
CA GLU A 76 4.78 13.80 -11.77
C GLU A 76 5.41 12.65 -10.98
N SER A 77 6.62 12.19 -11.37
CA SER A 77 7.33 11.16 -10.60
C SER A 77 7.71 11.64 -9.20
N GLU A 78 8.10 12.91 -9.05
CA GLU A 78 8.44 13.49 -7.75
C GLU A 78 7.19 13.61 -6.86
N ARG A 79 6.06 14.00 -7.44
CA ARG A 79 4.76 14.01 -6.74
C ARG A 79 4.35 12.60 -6.31
N PHE A 80 4.52 11.61 -7.18
CA PHE A 80 4.22 10.22 -6.86
C PHE A 80 5.12 9.66 -5.75
N LEU A 81 6.40 10.06 -5.72
CA LEU A 81 7.33 9.68 -4.65
C LEU A 81 6.88 10.16 -3.26
N LEU A 82 6.25 11.33 -3.17
CA LEU A 82 5.64 11.81 -1.92
C LEU A 82 4.49 10.90 -1.48
N ARG A 83 3.69 10.38 -2.42
CA ARG A 83 2.62 9.42 -2.11
C ARG A 83 3.20 8.10 -1.57
N ILE A 84 4.30 7.61 -2.14
CA ILE A 84 5.01 6.42 -1.63
C ILE A 84 5.53 6.67 -0.21
N SER A 85 6.10 7.84 0.05
CA SER A 85 6.56 8.23 1.39
C SER A 85 5.42 8.22 2.41
N LYS A 86 4.27 8.78 2.04
CA LYS A 86 3.07 8.75 2.89
C LYS A 86 2.56 7.33 3.12
N PHE A 87 2.57 6.48 2.10
CA PHE A 87 2.19 5.07 2.22
C PHE A 87 3.06 4.33 3.25
N ARG A 88 4.39 4.52 3.22
CA ARG A 88 5.31 3.95 4.23
C ARG A 88 4.98 4.40 5.65
N GLN A 89 4.73 5.70 5.84
CA GLN A 89 4.36 6.25 7.15
C GLN A 89 3.07 5.61 7.69
N LEU A 90 2.04 5.52 6.85
CA LEU A 90 0.76 4.90 7.23
C LEU A 90 0.94 3.42 7.59
N ALA A 91 1.73 2.68 6.81
CA ALA A 91 2.03 1.27 7.10
C ALA A 91 2.75 1.09 8.44
N SER A 92 3.78 1.90 8.72
CA SER A 92 4.48 1.87 10.01
C SER A 92 3.54 2.16 11.19
N SER A 93 2.72 3.20 11.09
CA SER A 93 1.73 3.51 12.13
C SER A 93 0.72 2.39 12.34
N LEU A 94 0.31 1.69 11.27
CA LEU A 94 -0.61 0.57 11.38
C LEU A 94 0.03 -0.63 12.10
N ILE A 95 1.30 -0.95 11.79
CA ILE A 95 2.07 -2.00 12.47
C ILE A 95 2.20 -1.69 13.96
N GLU A 96 2.57 -0.47 14.32
CA GLU A 96 2.69 -0.06 15.73
C GLU A 96 1.40 -0.25 16.52
N ILE A 97 0.24 0.04 15.92
CA ILE A 97 -1.06 -0.19 16.58
C ILE A 97 -1.34 -1.68 16.70
N MET A 98 -1.06 -2.47 15.66
CA MET A 98 -1.25 -3.93 15.69
C MET A 98 -0.35 -4.58 16.76
N GLU A 99 0.89 -4.11 16.94
CA GLU A 99 1.81 -4.56 17.99
C GLU A 99 1.23 -4.28 19.39
N LYS A 100 0.72 -3.07 19.66
CA LYS A 100 0.05 -2.75 20.93
C LYS A 100 -1.15 -3.65 21.20
N ILE A 101 -1.93 -4.00 20.18
CA ILE A 101 -3.05 -4.93 20.32
C ILE A 101 -2.53 -6.37 20.53
N LYS A 102 -1.44 -6.78 19.88
CA LYS A 102 -0.82 -8.10 20.09
C LYS A 102 -0.37 -8.29 21.54
N GLU A 103 0.16 -7.25 22.17
CA GLU A 103 0.56 -7.27 23.58
C GLU A 103 -0.64 -7.49 24.52
N ASN A 104 -1.77 -6.84 24.23
CA ASN A 104 -3.02 -7.05 24.96
C ASN A 104 -4.24 -7.16 24.03
N PRO A 105 -4.55 -8.35 23.50
CA PRO A 105 -5.61 -8.53 22.51
C PRO A 105 -7.02 -8.25 23.05
N SER A 106 -7.21 -8.21 24.37
CA SER A 106 -8.50 -7.87 24.98
C SER A 106 -8.98 -6.46 24.63
N ILE A 107 -8.05 -5.56 24.26
CA ILE A 107 -8.34 -4.18 23.82
C ILE A 107 -9.36 -4.13 22.68
N ILE A 108 -9.37 -5.12 21.78
CA ILE A 108 -10.28 -5.09 20.62
C ILE A 108 -11.71 -5.53 20.96
N ASN A 109 -11.91 -6.19 22.10
CA ASN A 109 -13.18 -6.83 22.47
C ASN A 109 -14.29 -5.79 22.74
N SER A 110 -15.27 -5.65 21.83
CA SER A 110 -16.43 -4.77 22.03
C SER A 110 -17.32 -5.12 23.22
N LYS A 111 -17.25 -6.37 23.71
CA LYS A 111 -18.09 -6.84 24.82
C LYS A 111 -17.54 -6.45 26.18
N ASP A 112 -16.28 -6.00 26.24
CA ASP A 112 -15.69 -5.51 27.48
C ASP A 112 -16.18 -4.08 27.76
N LYS A 113 -17.04 -3.94 28.77
CA LYS A 113 -17.61 -2.65 29.17
C LYS A 113 -16.69 -1.86 30.11
N GLN A 114 -15.64 -2.49 30.65
CA GLN A 114 -14.70 -1.90 31.62
C GLN A 114 -13.36 -1.49 30.98
N GLN A 115 -13.36 -1.21 29.68
CA GLN A 115 -12.16 -0.75 28.99
C GLN A 115 -11.72 0.64 29.46
N SER A 116 -10.42 0.78 29.72
CA SER A 116 -9.77 2.08 29.96
C SER A 116 -9.88 2.99 28.72
N GLN A 117 -9.77 4.30 28.94
CA GLN A 117 -9.74 5.28 27.85
C GLN A 117 -8.65 4.95 26.82
N TRP A 118 -7.45 4.61 27.30
CA TRP A 118 -6.31 4.19 26.48
C TRP A 118 -6.64 2.99 25.57
N SER A 119 -7.36 1.99 26.09
CA SER A 119 -7.76 0.82 25.29
C SER A 119 -8.75 1.20 24.18
N ARG A 120 -9.70 2.09 24.48
CA ARG A 120 -10.67 2.59 23.50
C ARG A 120 -9.99 3.39 22.39
N GLU A 121 -8.99 4.20 22.74
CA GLU A 121 -8.20 4.97 21.77
C GLU A 121 -7.45 4.05 20.80
N ILE A 122 -6.80 2.99 21.29
CA ILE A 122 -6.12 2.01 20.43
C ILE A 122 -7.11 1.28 19.51
N LYS A 123 -8.26 0.87 20.05
CA LYS A 123 -9.32 0.21 19.27
C LYS A 123 -9.86 1.09 18.14
N ASN A 124 -10.06 2.39 18.40
CA ASN A 124 -10.51 3.32 17.36
C ASN A 124 -9.38 3.57 16.34
N SER A 125 -8.15 3.73 16.84
CA SER A 125 -6.97 4.01 16.02
C SER A 125 -6.69 2.91 15.00
N ILE A 126 -6.87 1.63 15.34
CA ILE A 126 -6.63 0.53 14.38
C ILE A 126 -7.58 0.61 13.19
N THR A 127 -8.86 0.91 13.42
CA THR A 127 -9.84 1.02 12.35
C THR A 127 -9.60 2.27 11.51
N GLU A 128 -9.32 3.40 12.16
CA GLU A 128 -9.03 4.65 11.48
C GLU A 128 -7.77 4.55 10.61
N GLN A 129 -6.67 4.01 11.15
CA GLN A 129 -5.44 3.87 10.37
C GLN A 129 -5.56 2.83 9.26
N SER A 130 -6.30 1.75 9.49
CA SER A 130 -6.56 0.78 8.43
C SER A 130 -7.35 1.39 7.27
N ASN A 131 -8.34 2.24 7.57
CA ASN A 131 -9.09 2.99 6.55
C ASN A 131 -8.21 4.01 5.83
N LYS A 132 -7.31 4.71 6.53
CA LYS A 132 -6.33 5.64 5.92
C LYS A 132 -5.40 4.92 4.95
N CYS A 133 -4.89 3.74 5.32
CA CYS A 133 -4.06 2.92 4.42
C CYS A 133 -4.83 2.55 3.15
N LEU A 134 -6.03 1.97 3.30
CA LEU A 134 -6.88 1.56 2.20
C LEU A 134 -7.23 2.72 1.26
N HIS A 135 -7.61 3.88 1.80
CA HIS A 135 -7.95 5.04 1.01
C HIS A 135 -6.74 5.57 0.24
N HIS A 136 -5.59 5.69 0.91
CA HIS A 136 -4.36 6.18 0.29
C HIS A 136 -3.90 5.28 -0.86
N GLU A 137 -3.97 3.95 -0.70
CA GLU A 137 -3.66 3.02 -1.80
C GLU A 137 -4.65 3.13 -2.97
N ARG A 138 -5.95 3.28 -2.69
CA ARG A 138 -6.95 3.50 -3.74
C ARG A 138 -6.67 4.78 -4.52
N ASP A 139 -6.26 5.84 -3.84
CA ASP A 139 -5.93 7.11 -4.46
C ASP A 139 -4.67 6.98 -5.32
N MET A 140 -3.62 6.30 -4.82
CA MET A 140 -2.42 6.01 -5.60
C MET A 140 -2.72 5.19 -6.86
N ASN A 141 -3.55 4.15 -6.73
CA ASN A 141 -3.93 3.29 -7.86
C ASN A 141 -4.79 4.04 -8.89
N SER A 142 -5.73 4.87 -8.43
CA SER A 142 -6.57 5.67 -9.32
C SER A 142 -5.74 6.70 -10.07
N HIS A 143 -4.86 7.40 -9.35
CA HIS A 143 -3.93 8.35 -9.93
C HIS A 143 -3.02 7.70 -10.99
N PHE A 144 -2.46 6.52 -10.72
CA PHE A 144 -1.65 5.81 -11.71
C PHE A 144 -2.47 5.39 -12.93
N ARG A 145 -3.71 4.93 -12.75
CA ARG A 145 -4.59 4.58 -13.88
C ARG A 145 -4.87 5.79 -14.77
N ASP A 146 -5.15 6.95 -14.17
CA ASP A 146 -5.37 8.19 -14.91
C ASP A 146 -4.11 8.64 -15.66
N PHE A 147 -2.94 8.48 -15.04
CA PHE A 147 -1.66 8.75 -15.68
C PHE A 147 -1.41 7.81 -16.87
N TYR A 148 -1.67 6.52 -16.67
CA TYR A 148 -1.48 5.50 -17.69
C TYR A 148 -2.32 5.78 -18.94
N GLU A 149 -3.60 6.08 -18.75
CA GLU A 149 -4.52 6.37 -19.86
C GLU A 149 -4.09 7.62 -20.66
N LYS A 150 -3.56 8.65 -19.97
CA LYS A 150 -3.17 9.91 -20.61
C LYS A 150 -1.81 9.88 -21.30
N HIS A 151 -0.87 9.11 -20.78
CA HIS A 151 0.55 9.25 -21.14
C HIS A 151 1.22 7.98 -21.63
N LEU A 152 0.66 6.80 -21.31
CA LEU A 152 1.32 5.53 -21.56
C LEU A 152 0.57 4.64 -22.54
N LYS A 153 -0.75 4.75 -22.63
CA LYS A 153 -1.59 3.91 -23.47
C LYS A 153 -1.16 3.94 -24.94
N ASP A 154 -1.15 5.12 -25.56
CA ASP A 154 -0.78 5.30 -26.97
C ASP A 154 0.68 4.90 -27.31
N VAL A 155 1.51 4.70 -26.29
CA VAL A 155 2.92 4.34 -26.42
C VAL A 155 3.15 2.84 -26.23
N LEU A 156 2.32 2.20 -25.41
CA LEU A 156 2.46 0.81 -24.99
C LEU A 156 1.52 -0.15 -25.72
N GLU A 157 0.34 0.34 -26.14
CA GLU A 157 -0.68 -0.38 -26.92
C GLU A 157 -0.66 0.06 -28.39
#